data_AF-A0A4P5UR34-F1
#
_entry.id   AF-A0A4P5UR34-F1
#
_cell.length_a   1.000
_cell.length_b   1.000
_cell.length_c   1.000
_cell.angle_alpha   90.00
_cell.angle_beta   90.00
_cell.angle_gamma   90.00
#
_symmetry.space_group_name_H-M   'P 1'
#
loop_
_entity.id
_entity.type
_entity.pdbx_description
1 polymer ?
#
loop_
_entity_poly.entity_id
_entity_poly.type
_entity_poly.pdbx_seq_one_letter_code
_entity_poly.pdbx_strand_id
1 'polypeptide(L)'
;MLEEYPHLDLLHGGVSIIGDPYVPDMNDPSILIHLRDCIIGGTFFFKKASIQALGGFPFIRYGDDTALYKLAENAGYVIARTEHPSYRYHRDVQDSLCNIMKEIS
;
A
#
# COMPACT_ATOMS: atom_id res chain seq x y z
N MET A 1 -7.48 14.05 -11.47
CA MET A 1 -7.11 12.62 -11.50
C MET A 1 -8.29 11.70 -11.18
N LEU A 2 -8.82 11.57 -9.95
CA LEU A 2 -9.99 10.69 -9.73
C LEU A 2 -11.31 11.24 -10.33
N GLU A 3 -11.47 12.57 -10.34
CA GLU A 3 -12.65 13.25 -10.93
C GLU A 3 -12.77 13.03 -12.45
N GLU A 4 -11.66 12.76 -13.12
CA GLU A 4 -11.61 12.43 -14.55
C GLU A 4 -12.01 10.98 -14.82
N TYR A 5 -11.99 10.12 -13.80
CA TYR A 5 -12.32 8.70 -13.87
C TYR A 5 -13.35 8.32 -12.81
N PRO A 6 -14.60 8.81 -12.92
CA PRO A 6 -15.63 8.63 -11.88
C PRO A 6 -16.06 7.17 -11.68
N HIS A 7 -15.66 6.26 -12.58
CA HIS A 7 -15.89 4.82 -12.44
C HIS A 7 -14.89 4.15 -11.48
N LEU A 8 -13.73 4.75 -11.22
CA LEU A 8 -12.72 4.18 -10.31
C LEU A 8 -13.14 4.34 -8.86
N ASP A 9 -12.99 3.29 -8.06
CA ASP A 9 -13.25 3.31 -6.62
C ASP A 9 -11.97 3.53 -5.81
N LEU A 10 -10.84 3.08 -6.38
CA LEU A 10 -9.49 3.20 -5.83
C LEU A 10 -8.48 3.49 -6.95
N LEU A 11 -7.64 4.50 -6.73
CA LEU A 11 -6.39 4.69 -7.45
C LEU A 11 -5.22 4.48 -6.49
N HIS A 12 -4.19 3.77 -6.92
CA HIS A 12 -2.97 3.58 -6.12
C HIS A 12 -1.71 3.54 -6.99
N GLY A 13 -0.54 3.47 -6.35
CA GLY A 13 0.76 3.42 -7.03
C GLY A 13 1.38 4.80 -7.21
N GLY A 14 2.50 4.84 -7.95
CA GLY A 14 3.22 6.09 -8.16
C GLY A 14 4.07 6.48 -6.96
N VAL A 15 5.12 5.69 -6.72
CA VAL A 15 6.04 5.86 -5.59
C VAL A 15 7.47 6.13 -6.05
N SER A 16 8.15 7.05 -5.37
CA SER A 16 9.61 7.16 -5.37
C SER A 16 10.15 6.65 -4.05
N ILE A 17 11.00 5.63 -4.10
CA ILE A 17 11.62 5.04 -2.91
C ILE A 17 12.97 5.72 -2.69
N ILE A 18 13.22 6.15 -1.45
CA ILE A 18 14.46 6.79 -1.03
C ILE A 18 15.08 5.92 0.07
N GLY A 19 16.27 5.36 -0.18
CA GLY A 19 16.95 4.41 0.72
C GLY A 19 16.86 2.95 0.24
N ASP A 20 17.01 1.98 1.16
CA ASP A 20 16.91 0.55 0.87
C ASP A 20 15.47 0.17 0.48
N PRO A 21 15.21 -0.30 -0.75
CA PRO A 21 13.85 -0.60 -1.21
C PRO A 21 13.33 -1.97 -0.77
N TYR A 22 14.13 -2.76 -0.05
CA TYR A 22 13.78 -4.12 0.33
C TYR A 22 13.14 -4.20 1.71
N VAL A 23 12.06 -4.97 1.81
CA VAL A 23 11.27 -5.17 3.03
C VAL A 23 10.92 -6.65 3.23
N PRO A 24 10.74 -7.10 4.48
CA PRO A 24 10.22 -8.45 4.74
C PRO A 24 8.89 -8.70 4.03
N ASP A 25 8.70 -9.87 3.43
CA ASP A 25 7.39 -10.27 2.88
C ASP A 25 6.38 -10.49 4.02
N MET A 26 5.13 -10.09 3.80
CA MET A 26 4.09 -10.22 4.82
C MET A 26 3.65 -11.67 5.09
N ASN A 27 3.83 -12.57 4.13
CA ASN A 27 3.50 -13.99 4.25
C ASN A 27 4.72 -14.80 4.75
N ASP A 28 5.93 -14.37 4.41
CA ASP A 28 7.18 -14.95 4.88
C ASP A 28 8.24 -13.87 5.18
N PRO A 29 8.35 -13.42 6.45
CA PRO A 29 9.29 -12.36 6.85
C PRO A 29 10.78 -12.70 6.62
N SER A 30 11.12 -13.98 6.39
CA SER A 30 12.50 -14.37 6.09
C SER A 30 12.94 -13.98 4.66
N ILE A 31 11.98 -13.62 3.80
CA ILE A 31 12.21 -13.23 2.42
C ILE A 31 12.12 -11.71 2.32
N LEU A 32 13.09 -11.10 1.64
CA LEU A 32 13.06 -9.68 1.31
C LEU A 32 12.50 -9.48 -0.10
N ILE A 33 11.46 -8.66 -0.22
CA ILE A 33 10.84 -8.25 -1.48
C ILE A 33 11.05 -6.76 -1.73
N HIS A 34 11.02 -6.34 -2.99
CA HIS A 34 11.16 -4.93 -3.34
C HIS A 34 9.82 -4.21 -3.16
N LEU A 35 9.83 -3.00 -2.59
CA LEU A 35 8.63 -2.17 -2.38
C LEU A 35 7.79 -1.88 -3.65
N ARG A 36 8.31 -2.16 -4.85
CA ARG A 36 7.57 -1.98 -6.12
C ARG A 36 6.55 -3.11 -6.35
N ASP A 37 6.80 -4.24 -5.70
CA ASP A 37 5.98 -5.44 -5.69
C ASP A 37 4.98 -5.41 -4.52
N CYS A 38 5.11 -4.41 -3.63
CA CYS A 38 4.20 -4.17 -2.53
C CYS A 38 3.03 -3.28 -2.93
N ILE A 39 1.92 -3.45 -2.21
CA ILE A 39 0.87 -2.44 -2.11
C ILE A 39 1.30 -1.41 -1.06
N ILE A 40 1.23 -0.12 -1.40
CA ILE A 40 1.68 0.98 -0.55
C ILE A 40 0.49 1.87 -0.24
N GLY A 41 -0.03 1.81 0.98
CA GLY A 41 -1.23 2.54 1.40
C GLY A 41 -1.07 4.05 1.37
N GLY A 42 0.16 4.55 1.53
CA GLY A 42 0.49 5.97 1.34
C GLY A 42 0.15 6.52 -0.07
N THR A 43 -0.10 5.63 -1.04
CA THR A 43 -0.50 5.98 -2.41
C THR A 43 -2.01 5.86 -2.65
N PHE A 44 -2.79 5.39 -1.68
CA PHE A 44 -4.22 5.14 -1.88
C PHE A 44 -5.02 6.44 -2.00
N PHE A 45 -5.84 6.49 -3.05
CA PHE A 45 -6.88 7.48 -3.22
C PHE A 45 -8.21 6.77 -3.46
N PHE A 46 -9.01 6.68 -2.40
CA PHE A 46 -10.35 6.09 -2.45
C PHE A 46 -11.42 7.15 -2.68
N LYS A 47 -12.49 6.77 -3.36
CA LYS A 47 -13.78 7.43 -3.15
C LYS A 47 -14.19 7.28 -1.68
N LYS A 48 -14.67 8.38 -1.08
CA LYS A 48 -15.11 8.40 0.33
C LYS A 48 -16.14 7.30 0.64
N ALA A 49 -17.16 7.15 -0.19
CA ALA A 49 -18.20 6.14 0.02
C ALA A 49 -17.63 4.71 -0.05
N SER A 50 -16.69 4.47 -0.96
CA SER A 50 -16.06 3.17 -1.18
C SER A 50 -15.25 2.72 0.04
N ILE A 51 -14.41 3.60 0.62
CA ILE A 51 -13.64 3.23 1.84
C ILE A 51 -14.53 3.07 3.07
N GLN A 52 -15.62 3.86 3.17
CA GLN A 52 -16.60 3.73 4.25
C GLN A 52 -17.35 2.39 4.19
N ALA A 53 -17.74 1.95 2.98
CA ALA A 53 -18.42 0.67 2.78
C ALA A 53 -17.51 -0.54 3.08
N LEU A 54 -16.18 -0.41 2.91
CA LEU A 54 -15.21 -1.44 3.30
C LEU A 54 -14.94 -1.50 4.82
N GLY A 55 -15.37 -0.49 5.59
CA GLY A 55 -15.10 -0.41 7.03
C GLY A 55 -13.70 0.12 7.38
N GLY A 56 -12.95 0.63 6.41
CA GLY A 56 -11.60 1.16 6.62
C GLY A 56 -10.50 0.08 6.74
N PHE A 57 -9.37 0.46 7.32
CA PHE A 57 -8.21 -0.43 7.45
C PHE A 57 -8.47 -1.55 8.46
N PRO A 58 -8.21 -2.83 8.10
CA PRO A 58 -8.25 -3.93 9.05
C PRO A 58 -7.23 -3.74 10.17
N PHE A 59 -7.61 -4.12 11.39
CA PHE A 59 -6.67 -4.10 12.53
C PHE A 59 -5.77 -5.34 12.49
N ILE A 60 -4.66 -5.25 11.75
CA ILE A 60 -3.62 -6.29 11.67
C ILE A 60 -2.24 -5.69 11.90
N ARG A 61 -1.29 -6.53 12.36
CA ARG A 61 0.02 -6.07 12.82
C ARG A 61 0.96 -5.67 11.67
N TYR A 62 0.82 -6.29 10.50
CA TYR A 62 1.66 -6.06 9.32
C TYR A 62 0.89 -6.37 8.05
N GLY A 63 1.04 -5.54 7.02
CA GLY A 63 0.36 -5.73 5.72
C GLY A 63 -1.11 -5.27 5.68
N ASP A 64 -1.50 -4.34 6.55
CA ASP A 64 -2.83 -3.70 6.58
C ASP A 64 -3.21 -3.04 5.25
N ASP A 65 -2.24 -2.43 4.58
CA ASP A 65 -2.39 -1.89 3.22
C ASP A 65 -2.84 -2.96 2.21
N THR A 66 -2.14 -4.10 2.18
CA THR A 66 -2.48 -5.24 1.31
C THR A 66 -3.83 -5.84 1.69
N ALA A 67 -4.13 -5.92 2.99
CA ALA A 67 -5.41 -6.45 3.46
C ALA A 67 -6.58 -5.56 3.00
N LEU A 68 -6.47 -4.24 3.13
CA LEU A 68 -7.48 -3.32 2.63
C LEU A 68 -7.63 -3.40 1.10
N TYR A 69 -6.52 -3.47 0.37
CA TYR A 69 -6.55 -3.66 -1.09
C TYR A 69 -7.31 -4.94 -1.47
N LYS A 70 -7.05 -6.05 -0.78
CA LYS A 70 -7.73 -7.32 -1.02
C LYS A 70 -9.22 -7.25 -0.68
N LEU A 71 -9.62 -6.51 0.35
CA LEU A 71 -11.04 -6.25 0.62
C LEU A 71 -11.71 -5.50 -0.54
N ALA A 72 -11.07 -4.48 -1.09
CA ALA A 72 -11.58 -3.75 -2.25
C ALA A 72 -11.70 -4.65 -3.48
N GLU A 73 -10.67 -5.45 -3.78
CA GLU A 73 -10.65 -6.40 -4.90
C GLU A 73 -11.78 -7.44 -4.76
N ASN A 74 -11.93 -8.02 -3.58
CA ASN A 74 -12.98 -9.01 -3.28
C ASN A 74 -14.40 -8.41 -3.31
N ALA A 75 -14.54 -7.11 -3.02
CA ALA A 75 -15.80 -6.37 -3.14
C ALA A 75 -16.14 -5.99 -4.59
N GLY A 76 -15.27 -6.30 -5.56
CA GLY A 76 -15.47 -5.99 -6.97
C GLY A 76 -15.26 -4.52 -7.32
N TYR A 77 -14.49 -3.79 -6.52
CA TYR A 77 -14.19 -2.37 -6.78
C TYR A 77 -13.36 -2.22 -8.06
N VAL A 78 -13.58 -1.11 -8.77
CA VAL A 78 -12.77 -0.78 -9.93
C VAL A 78 -11.49 -0.10 -9.46
N ILE A 79 -10.37 -0.81 -9.54
CA ILE A 79 -9.07 -0.39 -9.04
C ILE A 79 -8.16 -0.07 -10.22
N ALA A 80 -7.46 1.07 -10.17
CA ALA A 80 -6.42 1.42 -11.13
C ALA A 80 -5.07 1.68 -10.43
N ARG A 81 -3.99 1.37 -11.15
CA ARG A 81 -2.63 1.70 -10.74
C ARG A 81 -2.06 2.81 -11.62
N THR A 82 -1.36 3.77 -11.02
CA THR A 82 -0.58 4.80 -11.73
C THR A 82 0.91 4.61 -11.47
N GLU A 83 1.74 5.03 -12.42
CA GLU A 83 3.20 5.08 -12.28
C GLU A 83 3.70 6.52 -12.03
N HIS A 84 2.80 7.52 -12.00
CA HIS A 84 3.18 8.91 -11.73
C HIS A 84 3.66 9.06 -10.27
N PRO A 85 4.93 9.43 -10.00
CA PRO A 85 5.55 9.33 -8.68
C PRO A 85 5.12 10.45 -7.72
N SER A 86 3.85 10.44 -7.29
CA SER A 86 3.28 11.45 -6.40
C SER A 86 3.59 11.23 -4.92
N TYR A 87 4.07 10.04 -4.54
CA TYR A 87 4.41 9.71 -3.15
C TYR A 87 5.92 9.43 -3.00
N ARG A 88 6.55 10.01 -1.96
CA ARG A 88 7.95 9.71 -1.60
C ARG A 88 7.97 8.82 -0.36
N TYR A 89 8.49 7.61 -0.50
CA TYR A 89 8.63 6.65 0.58
C TYR A 89 10.08 6.68 1.10
N HIS A 90 10.27 7.24 2.30
CA HIS A 90 11.56 7.31 2.97
C HIS A 90 11.85 6.03 3.77
N ARG A 91 12.96 5.37 3.47
CA ARG A 91 13.46 4.14 4.13
C ARG A 91 14.76 4.34 4.89
N ASP A 92 15.30 5.55 4.80
CA ASP A 92 16.52 6.04 5.44
C ASP A 92 16.30 6.54 6.89
N VAL A 93 15.06 6.55 7.38
CA VAL A 93 14.69 6.90 8.76
C VAL A 93 14.59 5.67 9.66
N GLN A 94 15.19 5.75 10.85
CA GLN A 94 15.38 4.63 11.78
C GLN A 94 14.06 4.04 12.32
N ASP A 95 13.03 4.85 12.54
CA ASP A 95 11.77 4.44 13.19
C ASP A 95 10.72 3.81 12.26
N SER A 96 11.08 3.40 11.03
CA SER A 96 10.11 2.75 10.15
C SER A 96 9.75 1.34 10.65
N LEU A 97 8.45 1.01 10.69
CA LEU A 97 7.94 -0.31 11.12
C LEU A 97 8.65 -1.47 10.40
N CYS A 98 8.98 -1.28 9.12
CA CYS A 98 9.66 -2.30 8.34
C CYS A 98 11.13 -2.48 8.74
N ASN A 99 11.80 -1.45 9.28
CA ASN A 99 13.16 -1.60 9.80
C ASN A 99 13.15 -2.42 11.10
N ILE A 100 12.15 -2.18 11.97
CA ILE A 100 11.94 -2.98 13.19
C ILE A 100 11.68 -4.46 12.85
N MET A 101 10.84 -4.74 11.83
CA MET A 101 10.58 -6.12 11.40
C MET A 101 11.82 -6.83 10.84
N LYS A 102 12.71 -6.09 10.15
CA LYS A 102 13.96 -6.61 9.58
C LYS A 102 14.96 -7.05 10.66
N GLU A 103 14.92 -6.47 11.86
CA GLU A 103 15.80 -6.85 12.97
C GLU A 103 15.38 -8.15 13.68
N ILE A 104 14.13 -8.59 13.49
CA ILE A 104 13.55 -9.78 14.15
C ILE A 104 13.58 -11.01 13.21
N SER A 105 13.95 -10.81 11.94
CA SER A 105 14.01 -11.83 10.88
C SER A 105 15.43 -12.35 10.71
#